data_AF-A0AAW2QH19-F1
#
_entry.id   AF-A0AAW2QH19-F1
#
_cell.length_a   1.000
_cell.length_b   1.000
_cell.length_c   1.000
_cell.angle_alpha   90.00
_cell.angle_beta   90.00
_cell.angle_gamma   90.00
#
_symmetry.space_group_name_H-M   'P 1'
#
loop_
_entity.id
_entity.type
_entity.pdbx_description
1 polymer ?
#
loop_
_entity_poly.entity_id
_entity_poly.type
_entity_poly.pdbx_seq_one_letter_code
_entity_poly.pdbx_strand_id
1 'polypeptide(L)' 'MGLKIGGKVEKVNEKELSYGDFVEKYLARNQPVILTGLTEDWRVCKDWISDDGKPNLCFFSTHFSDSRV' A
#
# COMPACT_ATOMS: atom_id res chain seq x y z
N MET A 1 -1.13 8.85 30.05
CA MET A 1 -1.48 7.49 29.58
C MET A 1 -0.67 7.24 28.32
N GLY A 2 0.34 6.36 28.37
CA GLY A 2 1.36 6.23 27.31
C GLY A 2 0.97 5.24 26.20
N LEU A 3 1.49 5.48 25.00
CA LEU A 3 1.29 4.63 23.82
C LEU A 3 1.96 3.26 24.05
N LYS A 4 1.21 2.15 23.96
CA LYS A 4 1.76 0.78 24.07
C LYS A 4 2.07 0.24 22.68
N ILE A 5 3.36 0.14 22.33
CA ILE A 5 3.79 -0.48 21.07
C ILE A 5 3.74 -2.01 21.25
N GLY A 6 2.86 -2.68 20.51
CA GLY A 6 2.60 -4.13 20.62
C GLY A 6 3.48 -5.03 19.74
N GLY A 7 4.39 -4.46 18.95
CA GLY A 7 5.28 -5.22 18.07
C GLY A 7 5.88 -4.35 16.96
N LYS A 8 6.80 -4.93 16.18
CA LYS A 8 7.38 -4.33 14.98
C LYS A 8 7.13 -5.26 13.80
N VAL A 9 6.63 -4.71 12.70
CA VAL A 9 6.51 -5.42 11.42
C VAL A 9 7.67 -5.00 10.53
N GLU A 10 8.29 -5.97 9.87
CA GLU A 10 9.41 -5.72 8.94
C GLU A 10 8.93 -4.97 7.69
N LYS A 11 9.81 -4.11 7.16
CA LYS A 11 9.58 -3.36 5.91
C LYS A 11 10.68 -3.74 4.92
N VAL A 12 10.30 -4.15 3.72
CA VAL A 12 11.26 -4.58 2.67
C VAL A 12 10.89 -3.91 1.35
N ASN A 13 11.88 -3.39 0.63
CA ASN A 13 11.69 -2.79 -0.70
C ASN A 13 11.63 -3.88 -1.79
N GLU A 14 10.91 -3.64 -2.89
CA GLU A 14 10.78 -4.63 -3.96
C GLU A 14 12.13 -5.02 -4.58
N LYS A 15 13.11 -4.11 -4.58
CA LYS A 15 14.45 -4.36 -5.15
C LYS A 15 15.28 -5.33 -4.30
N GLU A 16 14.88 -5.57 -3.06
CA GLU A 16 15.60 -6.40 -2.08
C GLU A 16 14.94 -7.77 -1.87
N LEU A 17 13.78 -8.03 -2.49
CA LEU A 17 12.99 -9.22 -2.25
C LEU A 17 12.53 -9.88 -3.54
N SER A 18 13.08 -11.06 -3.83
CA SER A 18 12.54 -11.90 -4.90
C SER A 18 11.19 -12.50 -4.49
N TYR A 19 10.37 -12.91 -5.47
CA TYR A 19 9.11 -13.59 -5.19
C TYR A 19 9.32 -14.91 -4.43
N GLY A 20 10.37 -15.67 -4.76
CA GLY A 20 10.71 -16.91 -4.05
C GLY A 20 11.04 -16.65 -2.57
N ASP A 21 11.87 -15.63 -2.30
CA ASP A 21 12.17 -15.20 -0.94
C ASP A 21 10.90 -14.79 -0.19
N PHE A 22 9.98 -14.07 -0.86
CA PHE A 22 8.70 -13.69 -0.26
C PHE A 22 7.87 -14.90 0.16
N VAL A 23 7.77 -15.91 -0.72
CA VAL A 23 7.02 -17.13 -0.45
C VAL A 23 7.59 -17.88 0.75
N GLU A 24 8.89 -18.10 0.77
CA GLU A 24 9.56 -18.89 1.81
C GLU A 24 9.62 -18.20 3.18
N LYS A 25 9.87 -16.89 3.19
CA LYS A 25 10.10 -16.12 4.43
C LYS A 25 8.81 -15.64 5.07
N TYR A 26 7.81 -15.26 4.25
CA TYR A 26 6.60 -14.61 4.75
C TYR A 26 5.34 -15.42 4.50
N LEU A 27 5.04 -15.78 3.25
CA LEU A 27 3.76 -16.40 2.90
C LEU A 27 3.58 -17.78 3.54
N ALA A 28 4.55 -18.69 3.35
CA ALA A 28 4.48 -20.06 3.88
C ALA A 28 4.46 -20.10 5.43
N ARG A 29 5.01 -19.06 6.06
CA ARG A 29 5.08 -18.92 7.53
C ARG A 29 3.93 -18.11 8.11
N ASN A 30 3.05 -17.57 7.27
CA ASN A 30 2.00 -16.64 7.64
C ASN A 30 2.51 -15.44 8.47
N GLN A 31 3.68 -14.92 8.10
CA GLN A 31 4.36 -13.84 8.81
C GLN A 31 4.04 -12.49 8.13
N PRO A 32 3.53 -11.48 8.86
CA PRO A 32 3.25 -10.16 8.28
C PRO A 32 4.54 -9.44 7.87
N VAL A 33 4.47 -8.75 6.73
CA VAL A 33 5.52 -7.90 6.17
C VAL A 33 4.89 -6.72 5.44
N ILE A 34 5.56 -5.56 5.46
CA ILE A 34 5.21 -4.40 4.65
C ILE A 34 6.14 -4.36 3.44
N LEU A 35 5.58 -4.46 2.24
CA LEU A 35 6.32 -4.29 1.00
C LEU A 35 6.26 -2.82 0.57
N THR A 36 7.42 -2.22 0.32
CA THR A 36 7.53 -0.84 -0.16
C THR A 36 7.94 -0.81 -1.63
N GLY A 37 7.69 0.33 -2.29
CA GLY A 37 8.08 0.66 -3.67
C GLY A 37 7.34 -0.08 -4.81
N LEU A 38 6.66 -1.19 -4.54
CA LEU A 38 5.87 -1.95 -5.54
C LEU A 38 4.81 -1.12 -6.29
N THR A 39 4.26 -0.09 -5.67
CA THR A 39 3.09 0.65 -6.18
C THR A 39 3.40 2.10 -6.53
N GLU A 40 4.67 2.52 -6.52
CA GLU A 40 5.05 3.93 -6.74
C GLU A 40 4.58 4.45 -8.10
N ASP A 41 4.64 3.61 -9.14
CA ASP A 41 4.24 3.97 -10.50
C ASP A 41 2.75 3.76 -10.80
N TRP A 42 1.96 3.33 -9.82
CA TRP A 42 0.54 3.11 -10.06
C TRP A 42 -0.16 4.44 -10.33
N ARG A 43 -1.00 4.46 -11.37
CA ARG A 43 -1.78 5.65 -11.75
C ARG A 43 -2.62 6.21 -10.60
N VAL A 44 -3.11 5.36 -9.70
CA VAL A 44 -3.89 5.79 -8.53
C VAL A 44 -3.11 6.76 -7.63
N CYS A 45 -1.78 6.67 -7.58
CA CYS A 45 -0.93 7.61 -6.82
C CYS A 45 -0.96 9.03 -7.41
N LYS A 46 -1.43 9.21 -8.64
CA LYS A 46 -1.60 10.50 -9.33
C LYS A 46 -3.07 10.87 -9.49
N ASP A 47 -3.88 9.94 -10.00
CA ASP A 47 -5.27 10.20 -10.34
C ASP A 47 -6.16 10.40 -9.10
N TRP A 48 -5.86 9.69 -8.01
CA TRP A 48 -6.68 9.71 -6.80
C TRP A 48 -6.21 10.73 -5.76
N ILE A 49 -5.13 11.46 -6.04
CA ILE A 49 -4.54 12.46 -5.15
C ILE A 49 -4.59 13.83 -5.86
N SER A 50 -5.05 14.87 -5.16
CA SER A 50 -5.01 16.26 -5.64
C SER A 50 -3.65 16.89 -5.36
N ASP A 51 -3.36 18.04 -5.99
CA ASP A 51 -2.08 18.75 -5.84
C ASP A 51 -1.75 19.13 -4.38
N ASP A 52 -2.76 19.23 -3.50
CA ASP A 52 -2.61 19.48 -2.07
C ASP A 52 -2.43 18.20 -1.22
N GLY A 53 -2.25 17.05 -1.86
CA GLY A 53 -2.03 15.75 -1.22
C GLY A 53 -3.28 15.10 -0.64
N LYS A 54 -4.47 15.67 -0.86
CA LYS A 54 -5.75 15.09 -0.42
C LYS A 54 -6.35 14.15 -1.46
N PRO A 55 -7.39 13.37 -1.13
CA PRO A 55 -8.11 12.59 -2.11
C PRO A 55 -8.74 13.46 -3.21
N ASN A 56 -8.54 13.10 -4.48
CA ASN A 56 -9.10 13.78 -5.64
C ASN A 56 -10.58 13.41 -5.86
N LEU A 57 -11.47 14.02 -5.06
CA LEU A 57 -12.91 13.74 -5.12
C LEU A 57 -13.54 14.01 -6.50
N CYS A 58 -13.02 14.99 -7.24
CA CYS A 58 -13.48 15.29 -8.61
C CYS A 58 -13.20 14.13 -9.56
N PHE A 59 -12.01 13.51 -9.48
CA PHE A 59 -11.68 12.32 -10.27
C PHE A 59 -12.67 11.20 -9.98
N PHE A 60 -12.93 10.91 -8.69
CA PHE A 60 -13.87 9.86 -8.31
C PHE A 60 -15.29 10.13 -8.79
N SER A 61 -15.80 11.35 -8.58
CA SER A 61 -17.14 11.72 -9.03
C SER A 61 -17.27 11.66 -10.54
N THR A 62 -16.22 11.99 -11.29
CA THR A 62 -16.28 12.00 -12.77
C THR A 62 -16.29 10.59 -13.34
N HIS A 63 -15.54 9.65 -12.74
CA HIS A 63 -15.35 8.31 -13.30
C HIS A 63 -16.26 7.25 -12.66
N PHE A 64 -16.79 7.51 -11.45
CA PHE A 64 -17.48 6.50 -10.66
C PHE A 64 -18.78 6.99 -10.01
N SER A 65 -19.38 8.11 -10.45
CA SER A 65 -20.58 8.72 -9.84
C SER A 65 -21.73 7.75 -9.55
N ASP A 66 -22.01 6.85 -10.49
CA ASP A 66 -23.16 5.93 -10.42
C ASP A 66 -22.76 4.57 -9.83
N SER A 67 -21.51 4.42 -9.40
CA SER A 67 -21.03 3.20 -8.76
C SER A 67 -21.69 3.03 -7.40
N ARG A 68 -22.13 1.80 -7.10
CA ARG A 68 -22.57 1.39 -5.77
C ARG A 68 -21.51 0.48 -5.14
N VAL A 69 -21.22 0.71 -3.87
CA VAL A 69 -20.23 -0.03 -3.06
C VAL A 69 -20.89 -0.74 -1.90
#